data_AF-A0A3E0AVL8-F1
#
_entry.id   AF-A0A3E0AVL8-F1
#
_cell.length_a   1.000
_cell.length_b   1.000
_cell.length_c   1.000
_cell.angle_alpha   90.00
_cell.angle_beta   90.00
_cell.angle_gamma   90.00
#
_symmetry.space_group_name_H-M   'P 1'
#
loop_
_entity.id
_entity.type
_entity.pdbx_description
1 polymer ?
#
loop_
_entity_poly.entity_id
_entity_poly.type
_entity_poly.pdbx_seq_one_letter_code
_entity_poly.pdbx_strand_id
1 'polypeptide(L)'
;MTGLAKLIVAGGRGQTEPPELCKGKNGRGKFLTRHDGRRVGKVCSGCHDLKHYDDFGKHSKNMDGKRNICKICRNTQRRIKRQSKEYREKQREYNSRPEVKERKQEIRREHKKKNREQYALYDVRRRARKRALPDSLTLTQSAGIVSRFPYCPITGSDDLHTEHFIAIATGHGGGHTIQNVWRLDAYINNCKSDYNPFEFFRREDIINEIITDYGRTREQIEAGFLQVVEYLANQNEMTVQQFEEYTNYCYNNRKTDEEIEQLNAAGETVNSRKEFEAYTAAMSETIMQGVS
;
A
#
# COMPACT_ATOMS: atom_id res chain seq x y z
N MET A 1 39.71 -23.54 -21.90
CA MET A 1 39.98 -22.09 -22.08
C MET A 1 39.20 -21.55 -23.29
N THR A 2 37.86 -21.52 -23.23
CA THR A 2 37.01 -21.31 -24.43
C THR A 2 36.09 -20.09 -24.34
N GLY A 3 36.33 -19.16 -23.41
CA GLY A 3 35.45 -18.00 -23.17
C GLY A 3 36.00 -16.62 -23.61
N LEU A 4 37.14 -16.54 -24.28
CA LEU A 4 37.82 -15.25 -24.52
C LEU A 4 37.27 -14.42 -25.68
N ALA A 5 36.32 -14.92 -26.48
CA ALA A 5 36.02 -14.38 -27.81
C ALA A 5 34.75 -13.51 -27.94
N LYS A 6 34.11 -13.04 -26.84
CA LYS A 6 32.77 -12.39 -26.93
C LYS A 6 32.65 -10.96 -26.38
N LEU A 7 33.75 -10.20 -26.27
CA LEU A 7 33.71 -8.80 -25.77
C LEU A 7 34.19 -7.74 -26.79
N ILE A 8 34.19 -8.08 -28.07
CA ILE A 8 34.55 -7.17 -29.15
C ILE A 8 33.45 -7.29 -30.21
N VAL A 9 32.74 -6.18 -30.47
CA VAL A 9 32.04 -5.78 -31.73
C VAL A 9 30.81 -4.93 -31.35
N ALA A 10 31.05 -3.63 -31.15
CA ALA A 10 30.08 -2.54 -31.32
C ALA A 10 30.80 -1.19 -31.10
N GLY A 11 31.67 -0.80 -32.04
CA GLY A 11 32.37 0.48 -32.01
C GLY A 11 33.08 0.71 -33.33
N GLY A 12 32.91 1.89 -33.93
CA GLY A 12 33.24 2.19 -35.32
C GLY A 12 34.71 1.99 -35.70
N ARG A 13 34.97 2.01 -37.02
CA ARG A 13 36.22 1.69 -37.71
C ARG A 13 37.37 2.69 -37.43
N GLY A 14 37.74 2.86 -36.16
CA GLY A 14 39.02 3.41 -35.74
C GLY A 14 39.85 2.27 -35.19
N GLN A 15 41.08 2.10 -35.68
CA GLN A 15 42.02 1.07 -35.22
C GLN A 15 42.37 1.29 -33.75
N THR A 16 41.55 0.78 -32.82
CA THR A 16 41.92 0.70 -31.41
C THR A 16 42.57 -0.66 -31.20
N GLU A 17 43.86 -0.65 -30.90
CA GLU A 17 44.60 -1.83 -30.48
C GLU A 17 43.85 -2.59 -29.35
N PRO A 18 43.87 -3.93 -29.37
CA PRO A 18 43.10 -4.74 -28.44
C PRO A 18 43.61 -4.56 -27.00
N PRO A 19 42.72 -4.54 -25.98
CA PRO A 19 43.14 -4.40 -24.59
C PRO A 19 44.11 -5.51 -24.17
N GLU A 20 45.20 -5.13 -23.51
CA GLU A 20 46.21 -6.08 -23.06
C GLU A 20 45.87 -6.70 -21.71
N LEU A 21 46.17 -7.99 -21.56
CA LEU A 21 45.98 -8.73 -20.31
C LEU A 21 47.19 -8.55 -19.39
N CYS A 22 47.09 -7.59 -18.48
CA CYS A 22 48.12 -7.30 -17.50
C CYS A 22 47.95 -8.16 -16.23
N LYS A 23 49.08 -8.69 -15.71
CA LYS A 23 49.13 -9.30 -14.38
C LYS A 23 49.26 -8.19 -13.32
N GLY A 24 48.58 -8.34 -12.18
CA GLY A 24 48.78 -7.44 -11.04
C GLY A 24 50.22 -7.51 -10.50
N LYS A 25 50.68 -6.44 -9.83
CA LYS A 25 52.06 -6.29 -9.31
C LYS A 25 52.56 -7.49 -8.47
N ASN A 26 51.65 -8.19 -7.78
CA ASN A 26 52.00 -9.34 -6.94
C ASN A 26 51.73 -10.69 -7.62
N GLY A 27 51.54 -10.72 -8.94
CA GLY A 27 51.03 -11.88 -9.70
C GLY A 27 49.57 -12.24 -9.40
N ARG A 28 48.94 -11.56 -8.42
CA ARG A 28 47.56 -11.81 -7.98
C ARG A 28 46.59 -10.93 -8.77
N GLY A 29 45.74 -11.59 -9.56
CA GLY A 29 44.70 -10.95 -10.39
C GLY A 29 45.15 -10.68 -11.82
N LYS A 30 44.24 -10.91 -12.76
CA LYS A 30 44.41 -10.61 -14.19
C LYS A 30 43.43 -9.49 -14.57
N PHE A 31 43.94 -8.44 -15.18
CA PHE A 31 43.18 -7.25 -15.58
C PHE A 31 43.32 -7.02 -17.08
N LEU A 32 42.30 -6.46 -17.70
CA LEU A 32 42.43 -5.86 -19.02
C LEU A 32 42.61 -4.35 -18.86
N THR A 33 43.67 -3.82 -19.45
CA THR A 33 43.97 -2.40 -19.44
C THR A 33 43.97 -1.90 -20.88
N ARG A 34 43.36 -0.73 -21.11
CA ARG A 34 43.44 0.00 -22.39
C ARG A 34 44.77 0.76 -22.48
N HIS A 35 45.11 1.21 -23.68
CA HIS A 35 46.32 2.02 -23.92
C HIS A 35 46.36 3.32 -23.09
N ASP A 36 45.19 3.85 -22.70
CA ASP A 36 45.06 5.02 -21.82
C ASP A 36 45.32 4.70 -20.33
N GLY A 37 45.72 3.47 -19.99
CA GLY A 37 45.96 3.01 -18.63
C GLY A 37 44.68 2.69 -17.83
N ARG A 38 43.48 2.84 -18.41
CA ARG A 38 42.22 2.54 -17.72
C ARG A 38 41.92 1.04 -17.75
N ARG A 39 41.42 0.51 -16.64
CA ARG A 39 41.05 -0.90 -16.50
C ARG A 39 39.63 -1.12 -17.02
N VAL A 40 39.48 -1.92 -18.07
CA VAL A 40 38.19 -2.23 -18.70
C VAL A 40 37.64 -3.59 -18.29
N GLY A 41 38.51 -4.51 -17.84
CA GLY A 41 38.11 -5.85 -17.46
C GLY A 41 38.94 -6.42 -16.33
N LYS A 42 38.39 -7.44 -15.68
CA LYS A 42 39.07 -8.20 -14.63
C LYS A 42 38.58 -9.65 -14.65
N VAL A 43 39.50 -10.59 -14.43
CA VAL A 43 39.14 -12.01 -14.30
C VAL A 43 38.63 -12.29 -12.90
N CYS A 44 37.41 -12.83 -12.81
CA CYS A 44 36.77 -13.21 -11.56
C CYS A 44 37.45 -14.44 -10.96
N SER A 45 37.92 -14.39 -9.71
CA SER A 45 38.50 -15.56 -9.05
C SER A 45 37.47 -16.61 -8.59
N GLY A 46 36.17 -16.36 -8.81
CA GLY A 46 35.08 -17.28 -8.47
C GLY A 46 34.68 -18.15 -9.65
N CYS A 47 34.28 -17.52 -10.77
CA CYS A 47 33.89 -18.23 -12.00
C CYS A 47 35.01 -18.34 -13.03
N HIS A 48 36.15 -17.70 -12.82
CA HIS A 48 37.29 -17.65 -13.76
C HIS A 48 37.03 -16.97 -15.10
N ASP A 49 35.86 -16.33 -15.27
CA ASP A 49 35.57 -15.52 -16.44
C ASP A 49 36.17 -14.12 -16.36
N LEU A 50 36.55 -13.60 -17.52
CA LEU A 50 36.80 -12.19 -17.72
C LEU A 50 35.46 -11.43 -17.74
N LYS A 51 35.29 -10.46 -16.83
CA LYS A 51 34.09 -9.62 -16.74
C LYS A 51 34.46 -8.14 -16.86
N HIS A 52 33.48 -7.29 -17.14
CA HIS A 52 33.69 -5.85 -17.17
C HIS A 52 34.11 -5.34 -15.79
N TYR A 53 34.94 -4.31 -15.72
CA TYR A 53 35.48 -3.80 -14.47
C TYR A 53 34.40 -3.32 -13.47
N ASP A 54 33.22 -2.93 -13.98
CA ASP A 54 32.06 -2.55 -13.17
C ASP A 54 31.22 -3.70 -12.65
N ASP A 55 31.46 -4.93 -13.13
CA ASP A 55 30.85 -6.14 -12.57
C ASP A 55 31.47 -6.54 -11.24
N PHE A 56 32.46 -5.79 -10.76
CA PHE A 56 33.12 -5.98 -9.48
C PHE A 56 32.69 -4.90 -8.47
N GLY A 57 32.37 -5.32 -7.24
CA GLY A 57 32.02 -4.38 -6.16
C GLY A 57 33.24 -3.65 -5.62
N LYS A 58 33.04 -2.46 -5.04
CA LYS A 58 34.10 -1.67 -4.38
C LYS A 58 34.74 -2.45 -3.22
N HIS A 59 36.05 -2.29 -3.05
CA HIS A 59 36.86 -2.83 -1.95
C HIS A 59 38.09 -1.95 -1.70
N SER A 60 37.99 -1.05 -0.72
CA SER A 60 39.02 -0.03 -0.44
C SER A 60 40.39 -0.60 -0.08
N LYS A 61 40.45 -1.82 0.48
CA LYS A 61 41.73 -2.46 0.83
C LYS A 61 42.48 -3.07 -0.35
N ASN A 62 41.81 -3.24 -1.50
CA ASN A 62 42.50 -3.76 -2.67
C ASN A 62 43.15 -2.60 -3.41
N MET A 63 44.36 -2.81 -3.96
CA MET A 63 45.10 -1.80 -4.72
C MET A 63 44.30 -1.19 -5.88
N ASP A 64 43.32 -1.94 -6.41
CA ASP A 64 42.46 -1.51 -7.49
C ASP A 64 41.09 -0.98 -7.03
N GLY A 65 40.84 -0.92 -5.73
CA GLY A 65 39.55 -0.50 -5.20
C GLY A 65 38.39 -1.43 -5.53
N LYS A 66 38.62 -2.63 -6.09
CA LYS A 66 37.58 -3.57 -6.54
C LYS A 66 37.83 -4.99 -6.01
N ARG A 67 36.76 -5.76 -5.78
CA ARG A 67 36.85 -7.17 -5.35
C ARG A 67 37.48 -8.06 -6.42
N ASN A 68 38.02 -9.20 -6.01
CA ASN A 68 38.57 -10.23 -6.92
C ASN A 68 37.49 -11.15 -7.52
N ILE A 69 36.32 -11.25 -6.87
CA ILE A 69 35.15 -11.96 -7.37
C ILE A 69 34.11 -10.98 -7.93
N CYS A 70 33.43 -11.37 -9.01
CA CYS A 70 32.35 -10.58 -9.60
C CYS A 70 31.12 -10.53 -8.67
N LYS A 71 30.25 -9.54 -8.91
CA LYS A 71 29.00 -9.33 -8.14
C LYS A 71 28.12 -10.59 -8.12
N ILE A 72 28.03 -11.31 -9.25
CA ILE A 72 27.24 -12.54 -9.39
C ILE A 72 27.78 -13.62 -8.46
N CYS A 73 29.05 -14.03 -8.60
CA CYS A 73 29.66 -15.05 -7.74
C CYS A 73 29.56 -14.70 -6.26
N ARG A 74 29.77 -13.42 -5.90
CA ARG A 74 29.63 -12.96 -4.51
C ARG A 74 28.20 -13.11 -3.98
N ASN A 75 27.20 -12.80 -4.80
CA ASN A 75 25.80 -12.95 -4.42
C ASN A 75 25.42 -14.43 -4.27
N THR A 76 25.89 -15.29 -5.18
CA THR A 76 25.71 -16.74 -5.09
C THR A 76 26.33 -17.30 -3.82
N GLN A 77 27.59 -16.97 -3.52
CA GLN A 77 28.26 -17.38 -2.28
C GLN A 77 27.52 -16.90 -1.03
N ARG A 78 27.01 -15.65 -1.04
CA ARG A 78 26.19 -15.12 0.07
C ARG A 78 24.87 -15.87 0.22
N ARG A 79 24.21 -16.25 -0.87
CA ARG A 79 22.96 -17.02 -0.85
C ARG A 79 23.20 -18.41 -0.27
N ILE A 80 24.20 -19.14 -0.77
CA ILE A 80 24.60 -20.46 -0.26
C ILE A 80 24.90 -20.36 1.24
N LYS A 81 25.71 -19.38 1.66
CA LYS A 81 26.01 -19.16 3.08
C LYS A 81 24.75 -18.87 3.91
N ARG A 82 23.81 -18.06 3.42
CA ARG A 82 22.53 -17.79 4.11
C ARG A 82 21.62 -19.01 4.22
N GLN A 83 21.76 -19.96 3.30
CA GLN A 83 21.02 -21.21 3.30
C GLN A 83 21.66 -22.28 4.19
N SER A 84 22.95 -22.14 4.55
CA SER A 84 23.60 -23.13 5.41
C SER A 84 22.97 -23.18 6.80
N LYS A 85 22.89 -24.39 7.36
CA LYS A 85 22.33 -24.66 8.69
C LYS A 85 23.08 -23.86 9.76
N GLU A 86 24.41 -23.94 9.76
CA GLU A 86 25.30 -23.23 10.69
C GLU A 86 25.02 -21.71 10.71
N TYR A 87 24.87 -21.07 9.55
CA TYR A 87 24.59 -19.64 9.50
C TYR A 87 23.21 -19.30 10.08
N ARG A 88 22.19 -20.13 9.78
CA ARG A 88 20.83 -19.94 10.32
C ARG A 88 20.81 -20.12 11.84
N GLU A 89 21.53 -21.10 12.36
CA GLU A 89 21.66 -21.35 13.81
C GLU A 89 22.35 -20.17 14.49
N LYS A 90 23.50 -19.73 13.98
CA LYS A 90 24.19 -18.54 14.48
C LYS A 90 23.32 -17.29 14.43
N GLN A 91 22.52 -17.13 13.37
CA GLN A 91 21.61 -15.99 13.24
C GLN A 91 20.43 -16.09 14.21
N ARG A 92 19.92 -17.29 14.47
CA ARG A 92 18.88 -17.55 15.49
C ARG A 92 19.42 -17.24 16.88
N GLU A 93 20.60 -17.75 17.23
CA GLU A 93 21.29 -17.49 18.49
C GLU A 93 21.53 -15.98 18.70
N TYR A 94 22.08 -15.28 17.69
CA TYR A 94 22.25 -13.84 17.76
C TYR A 94 20.92 -13.09 17.96
N ASN A 95 19.86 -13.50 17.26
CA ASN A 95 18.54 -12.89 17.38
C ASN A 95 17.80 -13.30 18.66
N SER A 96 18.21 -14.38 19.34
CA SER A 96 17.59 -14.84 20.58
C SER A 96 18.08 -14.06 21.79
N ARG A 97 19.26 -13.42 21.67
CA ARG A 97 19.85 -12.60 22.74
C ARG A 97 18.91 -11.46 23.16
N PRO A 98 18.67 -11.26 24.47
CA PRO A 98 17.72 -10.25 24.97
C PRO A 98 17.99 -8.84 24.45
N GLU A 99 19.24 -8.38 24.46
CA GLU A 99 19.65 -7.05 24.02
C GLU A 99 19.38 -6.79 22.53
N VAL A 100 19.51 -7.83 21.70
CA VAL A 100 19.21 -7.75 20.27
C VAL A 100 17.70 -7.72 20.03
N LYS A 101 16.92 -8.47 20.81
CA LYS A 101 15.45 -8.42 20.75
C LYS A 101 14.94 -7.05 21.16
N GLU A 102 15.43 -6.51 22.27
CA GLU A 102 15.04 -5.20 22.77
C GLU A 102 15.35 -4.09 21.77
N ARG A 103 16.59 -4.04 21.27
CA ARG A 103 16.98 -3.09 20.21
C ARG A 103 16.08 -3.18 18.97
N LYS A 104 15.72 -4.39 18.54
CA LYS A 104 14.79 -4.58 17.41
C LYS A 104 13.38 -4.11 17.73
N GLN A 105 12.91 -4.34 18.94
CA GLN A 105 11.61 -3.86 19.39
C GLN A 105 11.59 -2.33 19.44
N GLU A 106 12.65 -1.70 19.96
CA GLU A 106 12.81 -0.25 19.99
C GLU A 106 12.77 0.34 18.57
N ILE A 107 13.60 -0.16 17.65
CA ILE A 107 13.58 0.28 16.24
C ILE A 107 12.18 0.12 15.63
N ARG A 108 11.46 -0.96 15.94
CA ARG A 108 10.08 -1.16 15.46
C ARG A 108 9.11 -0.17 16.09
N ARG A 109 9.22 0.13 17.39
CA ARG A 109 8.40 1.12 18.09
C ARG A 109 8.63 2.51 17.52
N GLU A 110 9.89 2.91 17.33
CA GLU A 110 10.25 4.18 16.70
C GLU A 110 9.74 4.27 15.26
N HIS A 111 9.92 3.21 14.46
CA HIS A 111 9.41 3.16 13.10
C HIS A 111 7.88 3.27 13.07
N LYS A 112 7.16 2.57 13.96
CA LYS A 112 5.70 2.67 14.08
C LYS A 112 5.27 4.08 14.53
N LYS A 113 5.99 4.71 15.45
CA LYS A 113 5.72 6.09 15.91
C LYS A 113 5.92 7.10 14.78
N LYS A 114 7.02 7.01 14.03
CA LYS A 114 7.32 7.89 12.89
C LYS A 114 6.39 7.68 11.70
N ASN A 115 5.83 6.49 11.54
CA ASN A 115 4.94 6.13 10.43
C ASN A 115 3.51 5.81 10.90
N ARG A 116 3.04 6.47 11.97
CA ARG A 116 1.74 6.17 12.61
C ARG A 116 0.58 6.21 11.61
N GLU A 117 0.53 7.23 10.77
CA GLU A 117 -0.50 7.41 9.74
C GLU A 117 -0.49 6.29 8.69
N GLN A 118 0.70 5.89 8.24
CA GLN A 118 0.84 4.80 7.28
C GLN A 118 0.34 3.46 7.85
N TYR A 119 0.64 3.18 9.13
CA TYR A 119 0.13 1.98 9.80
C TYR A 119 -1.38 2.04 10.03
N ALA A 120 -1.92 3.20 10.38
CA ALA A 120 -3.37 3.40 10.51
C ALA A 120 -4.07 3.13 9.17
N LEU A 121 -3.58 3.73 8.07
CA LEU A 121 -4.08 3.48 6.72
C LEU A 121 -3.97 2.00 6.32
N TYR A 122 -2.83 1.36 6.59
CA TYR A 122 -2.63 -0.05 6.31
C TYR A 122 -3.65 -0.94 7.05
N ASP A 123 -3.91 -0.66 8.33
CA ASP A 123 -4.86 -1.43 9.12
C ASP A 123 -6.30 -1.27 8.59
N VAL A 124 -6.71 -0.04 8.22
CA VAL A 124 -8.04 0.19 7.66
C VAL A 124 -8.20 -0.48 6.30
N ARG A 125 -7.20 -0.38 5.42
CA ARG A 125 -7.17 -1.11 4.14
C ARG A 125 -7.23 -2.62 4.33
N ARG A 126 -6.53 -3.15 5.34
CA ARG A 126 -6.59 -4.56 5.70
C ARG A 126 -8.00 -4.98 6.13
N ARG A 127 -8.69 -4.14 6.93
CA ARG A 127 -10.09 -4.39 7.34
C ARG A 127 -11.04 -4.44 6.13
N ALA A 128 -10.89 -3.51 5.18
CA ALA A 128 -11.66 -3.54 3.93
C ALA A 128 -11.39 -4.81 3.11
N ARG A 129 -10.12 -5.18 2.88
CA ARG A 129 -9.77 -6.42 2.15
C ARG A 129 -10.30 -7.68 2.80
N LYS A 130 -10.32 -7.77 4.14
CA LYS A 130 -10.93 -8.91 4.83
C LYS A 130 -12.42 -9.08 4.53
N ARG A 131 -13.10 -7.99 4.17
CA ARG A 131 -14.51 -7.99 3.75
C ARG A 131 -14.66 -8.01 2.23
N ALA A 132 -13.61 -8.38 1.48
CA ALA A 132 -13.56 -8.32 0.02
C ALA A 132 -13.98 -6.94 -0.55
N LEU A 133 -13.81 -5.85 0.21
CA LEU A 133 -14.18 -4.50 -0.19
C LEU A 133 -13.00 -3.75 -0.82
N PRO A 134 -13.25 -2.77 -1.71
CA PRO A 134 -12.22 -1.90 -2.26
C PRO A 134 -11.42 -1.14 -1.18
N ASP A 135 -10.12 -0.92 -1.40
CA ASP A 135 -9.21 -0.29 -0.42
C ASP A 135 -8.22 0.73 -1.03
N SER A 136 -8.64 1.40 -2.10
CA SER A 136 -7.79 2.24 -2.95
C SER A 136 -7.43 3.63 -2.38
N LEU A 137 -7.96 4.05 -1.22
CA LEU A 137 -7.72 5.39 -0.67
C LEU A 137 -6.22 5.64 -0.42
N THR A 138 -5.63 6.59 -1.14
CA THR A 138 -4.21 6.98 -1.03
C THR A 138 -3.95 8.00 0.08
N LEU A 139 -2.67 8.19 0.47
CA LEU A 139 -2.29 9.23 1.44
C LEU A 139 -2.65 10.64 0.94
N THR A 140 -2.48 10.91 -0.35
CA THR A 140 -2.84 12.21 -0.95
C THR A 140 -4.35 12.45 -0.89
N GLN A 141 -5.16 11.44 -1.20
CA GLN A 141 -6.62 11.54 -1.07
C GLN A 141 -7.04 11.72 0.40
N SER A 142 -6.41 10.98 1.32
CA SER A 142 -6.66 11.14 2.76
C SER A 142 -6.33 12.56 3.24
N ALA A 143 -5.20 13.14 2.82
CA ALA A 143 -4.86 14.53 3.11
C ALA A 143 -5.88 15.51 2.49
N GLY A 144 -6.38 15.23 1.28
CA GLY A 144 -7.45 16.01 0.65
C GLY A 144 -8.75 15.99 1.46
N ILE A 145 -9.14 14.83 2.01
CA ILE A 145 -10.30 14.69 2.90
C ILE A 145 -10.11 15.50 4.18
N VAL A 146 -8.92 15.42 4.80
CA VAL A 146 -8.58 16.22 6.00
C VAL A 146 -8.65 17.72 5.71
N SER A 147 -8.13 18.15 4.56
CA SER A 147 -8.20 19.56 4.16
C SER A 147 -9.62 20.02 3.85
N ARG A 148 -10.47 19.15 3.32
CA ARG A 148 -11.87 19.45 3.01
C ARG A 148 -12.73 19.55 4.27
N PHE A 149 -12.48 18.68 5.24
CA PHE A 149 -13.20 18.58 6.50
C PHE A 149 -12.21 18.74 7.69
N PRO A 150 -11.68 19.95 7.92
CA PRO A 150 -10.78 20.21 9.04
C PRO A 150 -11.50 20.12 10.40
N TYR A 151 -12.83 20.28 10.40
CA TYR A 151 -13.75 20.11 11.53
C TYR A 151 -14.89 19.19 11.10
N CYS A 152 -15.59 18.60 12.07
CA CYS A 152 -16.79 17.79 11.82
C CYS A 152 -17.90 18.71 11.29
N PRO A 153 -18.43 18.50 10.07
CA PRO A 153 -19.51 19.34 9.53
C PRO A 153 -20.76 19.37 10.42
N ILE A 154 -21.01 18.28 11.14
CA ILE A 154 -22.21 18.07 11.94
C ILE A 154 -22.04 18.73 13.32
N THR A 155 -20.98 18.39 14.03
CA THR A 155 -20.77 18.81 15.43
C THR A 155 -19.88 20.04 15.59
N GLY A 156 -19.07 20.39 14.59
CA GLY A 156 -18.03 21.43 14.69
C GLY A 156 -16.76 21.03 15.44
N SER A 157 -16.70 19.80 15.96
CA SER A 157 -15.55 19.25 16.71
C SER A 157 -14.29 19.10 15.85
N ASP A 158 -13.12 19.22 16.48
CA ASP A 158 -11.80 18.92 15.89
C ASP A 158 -11.25 17.53 16.31
N ASP A 159 -11.91 16.82 17.24
CA ASP A 159 -11.59 15.44 17.58
C ASP A 159 -12.20 14.48 16.56
N LEU A 160 -11.45 14.26 15.48
CA LEU A 160 -11.97 13.64 14.27
C LEU A 160 -11.38 12.26 14.00
N HIS A 161 -12.27 11.31 13.75
CA HIS A 161 -11.95 10.01 13.17
C HIS A 161 -12.13 10.01 11.64
N THR A 162 -11.46 9.06 10.99
CA THR A 162 -11.73 8.73 9.59
C THR A 162 -12.89 7.76 9.58
N GLU A 163 -14.02 8.17 9.02
CA GLU A 163 -15.27 7.41 9.05
C GLU A 163 -15.60 6.82 7.68
N HIS A 164 -16.17 5.62 7.68
CA HIS A 164 -16.80 5.00 6.52
C HIS A 164 -18.30 5.30 6.52
N PHE A 165 -18.78 6.05 5.53
CA PHE A 165 -20.19 6.40 5.43
C PHE A 165 -21.07 5.14 5.38
N ILE A 166 -20.79 4.24 4.44
CA ILE A 166 -21.29 2.85 4.46
C ILE A 166 -20.28 2.01 5.24
N ALA A 167 -20.71 1.45 6.38
CA ALA A 167 -19.82 0.72 7.27
C ALA A 167 -19.22 -0.53 6.60
N ILE A 168 -17.92 -0.80 6.83
CA ILE A 168 -17.22 -2.00 6.33
C ILE A 168 -17.92 -3.30 6.75
N ALA A 169 -18.59 -3.31 7.90
CA ALA A 169 -19.31 -4.48 8.43
C ALA A 169 -20.43 -4.95 7.50
N THR A 170 -21.04 -4.05 6.71
CA THR A 170 -22.11 -4.41 5.76
C THR A 170 -21.64 -5.41 4.70
N GLY A 171 -20.33 -5.51 4.41
CA GLY A 171 -19.84 -6.29 3.28
C GLY A 171 -20.22 -5.71 1.91
N HIS A 172 -20.81 -4.51 1.90
CA HIS A 172 -21.15 -3.72 0.71
C HIS A 172 -20.53 -2.32 0.80
N GLY A 173 -20.76 -1.52 -0.23
CA GLY A 173 -20.36 -0.12 -0.31
C GLY A 173 -18.97 0.07 -0.90
N GLY A 174 -18.41 1.26 -0.72
CA GLY A 174 -17.13 1.64 -1.31
C GLY A 174 -15.89 1.13 -0.57
N GLY A 175 -16.02 0.39 0.54
CA GLY A 175 -14.88 -0.01 1.35
C GLY A 175 -14.07 1.17 1.89
N HIS A 176 -12.73 1.12 1.87
CA HIS A 176 -11.86 2.23 2.26
C HIS A 176 -11.34 2.99 1.04
N THR A 177 -12.24 3.77 0.43
CA THR A 177 -12.02 4.56 -0.79
C THR A 177 -12.49 6.01 -0.60
N ILE A 178 -12.12 6.91 -1.52
CA ILE A 178 -12.54 8.32 -1.45
C ILE A 178 -14.06 8.48 -1.56
N GLN A 179 -14.73 7.53 -2.21
CA GLN A 179 -16.18 7.46 -2.39
C GLN A 179 -16.96 7.16 -1.11
N ASN A 180 -16.29 6.67 -0.07
CA ASN A 180 -16.96 6.18 1.14
C ASN A 180 -16.35 6.73 2.43
N VAL A 181 -15.30 7.55 2.36
CA VAL A 181 -14.55 8.00 3.53
C VAL A 181 -14.69 9.50 3.73
N TRP A 182 -14.94 9.90 4.97
CA TRP A 182 -15.04 11.29 5.42
C TRP A 182 -14.52 11.46 6.86
N ARG A 183 -14.73 12.64 7.47
CA ARG A 183 -14.28 12.95 8.83
C ARG A 183 -15.49 13.21 9.73
N LEU A 184 -15.60 12.42 10.79
CA LEU A 184 -16.67 12.52 11.78
C LEU A 184 -16.05 12.67 13.17
N ASP A 185 -16.74 13.38 14.04
CA ASP A 185 -16.43 13.45 15.46
C ASP A 185 -16.25 12.05 16.06
N ALA A 186 -15.20 11.86 16.87
CA ALA A 186 -14.80 10.56 17.39
C ALA A 186 -15.89 9.89 18.24
N TYR A 187 -16.63 10.67 19.04
CA TYR A 187 -17.71 10.16 19.89
C TYR A 187 -18.92 9.78 19.04
N ILE A 188 -19.38 10.67 18.16
CA ILE A 188 -20.51 10.40 17.26
C ILE A 188 -20.20 9.21 16.34
N ASN A 189 -18.96 9.07 15.88
CA ASN A 189 -18.51 7.92 15.11
C ASN A 189 -18.66 6.60 15.87
N ASN A 190 -18.33 6.58 17.17
CA ASN A 190 -18.50 5.39 18.00
C ASN A 190 -19.99 5.07 18.23
N CYS A 191 -20.83 6.09 18.44
CA CYS A 191 -22.27 5.93 18.57
C CYS A 191 -22.92 5.41 17.29
N LYS A 192 -22.45 5.88 16.13
CA LYS A 192 -22.95 5.44 14.81
C LYS A 192 -22.65 3.96 14.55
N SER A 193 -21.50 3.44 14.97
CA SER A 193 -21.14 2.04 14.72
C SER A 193 -21.41 1.63 13.25
N ASP A 194 -22.24 0.60 13.04
CA ASP A 194 -22.72 0.11 11.76
C ASP A 194 -24.18 0.46 11.50
N TYR A 195 -24.72 1.54 12.08
CA TYR A 195 -26.03 2.07 11.69
C TYR A 195 -25.97 2.73 10.30
N ASN A 196 -27.10 2.74 9.61
CA ASN A 196 -27.27 3.50 8.37
C ASN A 196 -27.18 5.00 8.70
N PRO A 197 -26.26 5.78 8.08
CA PRO A 197 -26.10 7.20 8.38
C PRO A 197 -27.40 8.00 8.23
N PHE A 198 -28.21 7.71 7.21
CA PHE A 198 -29.46 8.43 6.97
C PHE A 198 -30.49 8.19 8.07
N GLU A 199 -30.55 6.98 8.61
CA GLU A 199 -31.41 6.66 9.76
C GLU A 199 -30.82 7.21 11.05
N PHE A 200 -29.51 7.06 11.24
CA PHE A 200 -28.80 7.48 12.44
C PHE A 200 -28.94 8.99 12.70
N PHE A 201 -28.75 9.83 11.69
CA PHE A 201 -28.88 11.29 11.84
C PHE A 201 -30.33 11.80 11.79
N ARG A 202 -31.32 10.92 11.62
CA ARG A 202 -32.74 11.23 11.82
C ARG A 202 -33.23 10.93 13.24
N ARG A 203 -32.41 10.26 14.06
CA ARG A 203 -32.76 9.90 15.44
C ARG A 203 -32.79 11.14 16.33
N GLU A 204 -33.91 11.33 17.02
CA GLU A 204 -34.14 12.50 17.88
C GLU A 204 -33.19 12.53 19.10
N ASP A 205 -32.85 11.37 19.65
CA ASP A 205 -31.90 11.27 20.76
C ASP A 205 -30.50 11.73 20.34
N ILE A 206 -30.03 11.33 19.15
CA ILE A 206 -28.74 11.75 18.61
C ILE A 206 -28.73 13.25 18.28
N ILE A 207 -29.81 13.76 17.67
CA ILE A 207 -29.92 15.20 17.37
C ILE A 207 -29.86 16.02 18.66
N ASN A 208 -30.64 15.65 19.67
CA ASN A 208 -30.67 16.37 20.95
C ASN A 208 -29.34 16.30 21.70
N GLU A 209 -28.64 15.18 21.63
CA GLU A 209 -27.29 15.03 22.17
C GLU A 209 -26.31 15.99 21.47
N ILE A 210 -26.34 16.07 20.13
CA ILE A 210 -25.48 16.99 19.39
C ILE A 210 -25.81 18.46 19.72
N ILE A 211 -27.10 18.80 19.85
CA ILE A 211 -27.53 20.14 20.25
C ILE A 211 -27.00 20.49 21.64
N THR A 212 -27.17 19.58 22.60
CA THR A 212 -26.82 19.80 24.01
C THR A 212 -25.31 19.89 24.22
N ASP A 213 -24.56 18.93 23.67
CA ASP A 213 -23.15 18.77 23.99
C ASP A 213 -22.23 19.62 23.10
N TYR A 214 -22.68 19.94 21.87
CA TYR A 214 -21.88 20.70 20.90
C TYR A 214 -22.47 22.09 20.59
N GLY A 215 -23.61 22.46 21.18
CA GLY A 215 -24.23 23.77 20.99
C GLY A 215 -24.68 24.05 19.56
N ARG A 216 -24.98 23.00 18.79
CA ARG A 216 -25.45 23.11 17.40
C ARG A 216 -26.96 23.33 17.36
N THR A 217 -27.45 23.91 16.27
CA THR A 217 -28.90 23.88 15.97
C THR A 217 -29.24 22.71 15.05
N ARG A 218 -30.52 22.32 14.98
CA ARG A 218 -30.97 21.29 14.04
C ARG A 218 -30.61 21.65 12.60
N GLU A 219 -30.80 22.90 12.19
CA GLU A 219 -30.50 23.38 10.84
C GLU A 219 -29.01 23.25 10.53
N GLN A 220 -28.14 23.52 11.51
CA GLN A 220 -26.69 23.35 11.37
C GLN A 220 -26.27 21.88 11.25
N ILE A 221 -26.93 20.99 11.98
CA ILE A 221 -26.73 19.53 11.92
C ILE A 221 -27.14 19.02 10.54
N GLU A 222 -28.34 19.38 10.08
CA GLU A 222 -28.89 18.98 8.78
C GLU A 222 -28.04 19.52 7.62
N ALA A 223 -27.66 20.80 7.65
CA ALA A 223 -26.79 21.39 6.63
C ALA A 223 -25.40 20.73 6.61
N GLY A 224 -24.84 20.43 7.78
CA GLY A 224 -23.58 19.70 7.91
C GLY A 224 -23.65 18.29 7.34
N PHE A 225 -24.74 17.56 7.62
CA PHE A 225 -24.95 16.23 7.07
C PHE A 225 -25.15 16.27 5.55
N LEU A 226 -25.96 17.21 5.04
CA LEU A 226 -26.16 17.40 3.60
C LEU A 226 -24.86 17.69 2.86
N GLN A 227 -23.99 18.54 3.42
CA GLN A 227 -22.67 18.82 2.84
C GLN A 227 -21.83 17.55 2.64
N VAL A 228 -21.89 16.61 3.59
CA VAL A 228 -21.18 15.33 3.53
C VAL A 228 -21.79 14.43 2.46
N VAL A 229 -23.13 14.35 2.44
CA VAL A 229 -23.87 13.55 1.45
C VAL A 229 -23.60 14.04 0.04
N GLU A 230 -23.65 15.35 -0.21
CA GLU A 230 -23.33 15.95 -1.51
C GLU A 230 -21.88 15.66 -1.92
N TYR A 231 -20.93 15.76 -1.00
CA TYR A 231 -19.54 15.43 -1.28
C TYR A 231 -19.40 13.97 -1.73
N LEU A 232 -19.97 13.02 -0.99
CA LEU A 232 -19.86 11.60 -1.29
C LEU A 232 -20.65 11.21 -2.54
N ALA A 233 -21.84 11.77 -2.75
CA ALA A 233 -22.62 11.59 -3.97
C ALA A 233 -21.82 12.03 -5.20
N ASN A 234 -21.17 13.20 -5.14
CA ASN A 234 -20.28 13.67 -6.20
C ASN A 234 -19.07 12.74 -6.42
N GLN A 235 -18.44 12.20 -5.36
CA GLN A 235 -17.36 11.22 -5.52
C GLN A 235 -17.83 9.92 -6.20
N ASN A 236 -19.11 9.59 -6.09
CA ASN A 236 -19.74 8.41 -6.69
C ASN A 236 -20.41 8.70 -8.05
N GLU A 237 -20.37 9.94 -8.54
CA GLU A 237 -21.09 10.37 -9.75
C GLU A 237 -22.60 10.11 -9.67
N MET A 238 -23.17 10.34 -8.49
CA MET A 238 -24.59 10.16 -8.18
C MET A 238 -25.21 11.49 -7.76
N THR A 239 -26.51 11.63 -7.98
CA THR A 239 -27.30 12.63 -7.25
C THR A 239 -27.39 12.26 -5.77
N VAL A 240 -27.74 13.22 -4.91
CA VAL A 240 -27.97 12.98 -3.48
C VAL A 240 -29.00 11.86 -3.27
N GLN A 241 -30.12 11.89 -4.02
CA GLN A 241 -31.16 10.87 -3.92
C GLN A 241 -30.65 9.47 -4.32
N GLN A 242 -29.96 9.37 -5.46
CA GLN A 242 -29.38 8.08 -5.90
C GLN A 242 -28.36 7.54 -4.89
N PHE A 243 -27.58 8.42 -4.26
CA PHE A 243 -26.61 8.01 -3.25
C PHE A 243 -27.29 7.53 -1.94
N GLU A 244 -28.42 8.14 -1.56
CA GLU A 244 -29.25 7.65 -0.45
C GLU A 244 -29.83 6.27 -0.76
N GLU A 245 -30.42 6.08 -1.94
CA GLU A 245 -30.93 4.79 -2.40
C GLU A 245 -29.84 3.71 -2.45
N TYR A 246 -28.65 4.05 -2.96
CA TYR A 246 -27.49 3.17 -2.97
C TYR A 246 -27.03 2.79 -1.56
N THR A 247 -27.01 3.76 -0.63
CA THR A 247 -26.66 3.52 0.77
C THR A 247 -27.67 2.56 1.40
N ASN A 248 -28.97 2.83 1.24
CA ASN A 248 -30.03 1.97 1.75
C ASN A 248 -29.95 0.55 1.17
N TYR A 249 -29.66 0.42 -0.13
CA TYR A 249 -29.40 -0.87 -0.77
C TYR A 249 -28.27 -1.64 -0.07
N CYS A 250 -27.13 -1.00 0.18
CA CYS A 250 -25.99 -1.65 0.85
C CYS A 250 -26.32 -2.15 2.26
N TYR A 251 -27.18 -1.42 2.99
CA TYR A 251 -27.61 -1.81 4.33
C TYR A 251 -28.69 -2.90 4.33
N ASN A 252 -29.57 -2.91 3.33
CA ASN A 252 -30.63 -3.92 3.19
C ASN A 252 -30.12 -5.24 2.60
N ASN A 253 -28.96 -5.24 1.95
CA ASN A 253 -28.39 -6.41 1.29
C ASN A 253 -27.02 -6.77 1.88
N ARG A 254 -26.86 -6.75 3.21
CA ARG A 254 -25.56 -7.07 3.84
C ARG A 254 -25.03 -8.44 3.41
N LYS A 255 -23.73 -8.54 3.12
CA LYS A 255 -23.09 -9.84 2.84
C LYS A 255 -22.83 -10.62 4.10
N THR A 256 -23.13 -11.91 4.08
CA THR A 256 -22.78 -12.83 5.16
C THR A 256 -21.28 -13.10 5.18
N ASP A 257 -20.78 -13.66 6.29
CA ASP A 257 -19.36 -14.02 6.39
C ASP A 257 -18.99 -15.11 5.39
N GLU A 258 -19.89 -16.05 5.10
CA GLU A 258 -19.70 -17.11 4.11
C GLU A 258 -19.56 -16.55 2.69
N GLU A 259 -20.39 -15.58 2.30
CA GLU A 259 -20.28 -14.91 0.99
C GLU A 259 -18.93 -14.17 0.87
N ILE A 260 -18.52 -13.48 1.94
CA ILE A 260 -17.22 -12.80 1.99
C ILE A 260 -16.05 -13.79 1.90
N GLU A 261 -16.13 -14.93 2.56
CA GLU A 261 -15.11 -15.99 2.49
C GLU A 261 -15.00 -16.56 1.07
N GLN A 262 -16.13 -16.81 0.41
CA GLN A 262 -16.17 -17.27 -0.98
C GLN A 262 -15.51 -16.27 -1.93
N LEU A 263 -15.84 -14.98 -1.80
CA LEU A 263 -15.22 -13.91 -2.59
C LEU A 263 -13.70 -13.83 -2.37
N ASN A 264 -13.27 -13.88 -1.10
CA ASN A 264 -11.85 -13.87 -0.76
C ASN A 264 -11.11 -15.10 -1.32
N ALA A 265 -11.72 -16.28 -1.29
CA ALA A 265 -11.15 -17.50 -1.85
C ALA A 265 -11.03 -17.43 -3.38
N ALA A 266 -11.99 -16.78 -4.05
CA ALA A 266 -11.96 -16.51 -5.48
C ALA A 266 -10.98 -15.38 -5.87
N GLY A 267 -10.50 -14.59 -4.90
CA GLY A 267 -9.70 -13.38 -5.15
C GLY A 267 -10.52 -12.25 -5.76
N GLU A 268 -11.84 -12.26 -5.55
CA GLU A 268 -12.78 -11.27 -6.06
C GLU A 268 -12.98 -10.12 -5.07
N THR A 269 -13.42 -8.98 -5.60
CA THR A 269 -13.77 -7.79 -4.81
C THR A 269 -15.22 -7.44 -5.07
N VAL A 270 -15.95 -7.13 -4.01
CA VAL A 270 -17.35 -6.68 -4.08
C VAL A 270 -17.44 -5.42 -4.92
N ASN A 271 -18.36 -5.42 -5.88
CA ASN A 271 -18.69 -4.25 -6.69
C ASN A 271 -20.14 -3.85 -6.43
N SER A 272 -20.38 -3.23 -5.27
CA SER A 272 -21.73 -2.85 -4.83
C SER A 272 -22.43 -1.88 -5.78
N ARG A 273 -21.67 -1.03 -6.51
CA ARG A 273 -22.25 -0.14 -7.53
C ARG A 273 -22.90 -0.94 -8.65
N LYS A 274 -22.18 -1.93 -9.20
CA LYS A 274 -22.72 -2.80 -10.25
C LYS A 274 -23.92 -3.62 -9.77
N GLU A 275 -23.89 -4.11 -8.53
CA GLU A 275 -25.01 -4.84 -7.93
C GLU A 275 -26.25 -3.94 -7.77
N PHE A 276 -26.05 -2.69 -7.33
CA PHE A 276 -27.13 -1.69 -7.22
C PHE A 276 -27.71 -1.27 -8.59
N GLU A 277 -26.86 -1.07 -9.61
CA GLU A 277 -27.30 -0.78 -10.98
C GLU A 277 -28.15 -1.94 -11.54
N ALA A 278 -27.79 -3.19 -11.26
CA ALA A 278 -28.60 -4.35 -11.64
C ALA A 278 -29.95 -4.39 -10.89
N TYR A 279 -29.94 -4.09 -9.58
CA TYR A 279 -31.14 -4.04 -8.76
C TYR A 279 -32.14 -2.97 -9.26
N THR A 280 -31.66 -1.76 -9.55
CA THR A 280 -32.49 -0.66 -10.05
C THR A 280 -33.05 -0.92 -11.45
N ALA A 281 -32.28 -1.56 -12.33
CA ALA A 281 -32.75 -2.00 -13.65
C ALA A 281 -33.91 -3.01 -13.52
N ALA A 282 -33.75 -4.04 -12.70
CA ALA A 282 -34.78 -5.06 -12.48
C ALA A 282 -36.08 -4.50 -11.88
N MET A 283 -35.97 -3.54 -10.96
CA MET A 283 -37.13 -2.84 -10.40
C MET A 283 -37.87 -2.00 -11.45
N SER A 284 -37.12 -1.33 -12.32
CA SER A 284 -37.70 -0.52 -13.41
C SER A 284 -38.47 -1.37 -14.42
N GLU A 285 -37.95 -2.56 -14.77
CA GLU A 285 -38.63 -3.51 -15.65
C GLU A 285 -39.93 -4.05 -15.04
N THR A 286 -39.93 -4.34 -13.73
CA THR A 286 -41.10 -4.86 -13.01
C THR A 286 -42.24 -3.85 -12.97
N ILE A 287 -41.93 -2.56 -12.74
CA ILE A 287 -42.93 -1.48 -12.75
C ILE A 287 -43.55 -1.32 -14.13
N MET A 288 -42.76 -1.45 -15.21
CA MET A 288 -43.27 -1.34 -16.58
C MET A 288 -44.19 -2.51 -16.97
N GLN A 289 -43.97 -3.71 -16.44
CA GLN A 289 -44.82 -4.88 -16.69
C GLN A 289 -46.09 -4.93 -15.83
N GLY A 290 -46.11 -4.26 -14.67
CA GLY A 290 -47.28 -4.21 -13.77
C GLY A 290 -48.34 -3.17 -14.15
N VAL A 291 -48.10 -2.36 -15.19
CA VAL A 291 -48.98 -1.26 -15.64
C VAL A 291 -49.66 -1.59 -16.99
N SER A 292 -49.45 -2.78 -17.55
CA SER A 292 -50.13 -3.30 -18.75
C SER A 292 -51.35 -4.15 -18.41
#